data_AF-A0A935W4S5-F1
#
_entry.id   AF-A0A935W4S5-F1
#
_cell.length_a   1.000
_cell.length_b   1.000
_cell.length_c   1.000
_cell.angle_alpha   90.00
_cell.angle_beta   90.00
_cell.angle_gamma   90.00
#
_symmetry.space_group_name_H-M   'P 1'
#
loop_
_entity.id
_entity.type
_entity.pdbx_description
1 polymer ?
#
loop_
_entity_poly.entity_id
_entity_poly.type
_entity_poly.pdbx_seq_one_letter_code
_entity_poly.pdbx_strand_id
1 'polypeptide(L)'
;MTVNQDNKLIRFVVVYGVKESALLDMKYAFTNRMNDDIILGRFSIPEQRPDMLIADYYLPFEEGIPAFQIVSALRLFVRVVLSAIRQCDKNDLVS
;
A
#
# COMPACT_ATOMS: atom_id res chain seq x y z
N MET A 1 -4.82 -9.70 -4.90
CA MET A 1 -5.70 -9.96 -3.75
C MET A 1 -5.47 -11.39 -3.31
N THR A 2 -5.34 -11.63 -2.01
CA THR A 2 -5.28 -12.99 -1.44
C THR A 2 -6.28 -13.10 -0.29
N VAL A 3 -6.75 -14.32 0.00
CA VAL A 3 -7.71 -14.59 1.06
C VAL A 3 -7.05 -15.47 2.11
N ASN A 4 -7.02 -15.01 3.36
CA ASN A 4 -6.63 -15.78 4.53
C ASN A 4 -7.92 -16.20 5.25
N GLN A 5 -8.31 -17.47 5.08
CA GLN A 5 -9.52 -18.02 5.67
C GLN A 5 -9.41 -18.20 7.19
N ASP A 6 -8.23 -18.57 7.69
CA ASP A 6 -8.01 -18.87 9.10
C ASP A 6 -8.13 -17.61 9.96
N ASN A 7 -7.56 -16.50 9.48
CA ASN A 7 -7.62 -15.20 10.16
C ASN A 7 -8.78 -14.33 9.70
N LYS A 8 -9.60 -14.82 8.76
CA LYS A 8 -10.72 -14.10 8.16
C LYS A 8 -10.34 -12.71 7.60
N LEU A 9 -9.27 -12.67 6.79
CA LEU A 9 -8.77 -11.44 6.17
C LEU A 9 -8.62 -11.57 4.66
N ILE A 10 -9.04 -10.54 3.92
CA ILE A 10 -8.70 -10.36 2.52
C ILE A 10 -7.57 -9.34 2.45
N ARG A 11 -6.43 -9.71 1.85
CA ARG A 11 -5.31 -8.80 1.63
C ARG A 11 -5.39 -8.22 0.22
N PHE A 12 -5.47 -6.91 0.15
CA PHE A 12 -5.20 -6.15 -1.07
C PHE A 12 -3.73 -5.73 -1.08
N VAL A 13 -3.11 -5.82 -2.25
CA VAL A 13 -1.71 -5.42 -2.47
C VAL A 13 -1.67 -4.68 -3.78
N VAL A 14 -0.99 -3.54 -3.81
CA VAL A 14 -0.57 -2.85 -5.02
C VAL A 14 0.92 -2.58 -4.95
N VAL A 15 1.57 -2.59 -6.10
CA VAL A 15 3.02 -2.40 -6.23
C VAL A 15 3.25 -1.28 -7.23
N TYR A 16 4.12 -0.35 -6.85
CA TYR A 16 4.56 0.77 -7.69
C TYR A 16 6.07 0.72 -7.88
N GLY A 17 6.51 1.19 -9.05
CA GLY A 17 7.93 1.38 -9.32
C GLY A 17 8.47 2.58 -8.54
N VAL A 18 9.68 2.43 -8.01
CA VAL A 18 10.43 3.50 -7.37
C VAL A 18 11.77 3.61 -8.10
N LYS A 19 12.22 4.84 -8.35
CA LYS A 19 13.50 5.10 -9.02
C LYS A 19 14.64 4.36 -8.30
N GLU A 20 15.32 3.49 -9.04
CA GLU A 20 16.42 2.68 -8.50
C GLU A 20 17.57 3.57 -8.01
N SER A 21 17.87 4.64 -8.75
CA SER A 21 18.94 5.61 -8.48
C SER A 21 18.73 6.47 -7.22
N ALA A 22 17.52 6.52 -6.65
CA ALA A 22 17.28 7.29 -5.44
C ALA A 22 17.94 6.65 -4.22
N LEU A 23 18.48 7.47 -3.33
CA LEU A 23 19.12 7.02 -2.09
C LEU A 23 18.12 6.27 -1.20
N LEU A 24 18.58 5.19 -0.57
CA LEU A 24 17.73 4.34 0.26
C LEU A 24 17.10 5.09 1.44
N ASP A 25 17.84 6.01 2.07
CA ASP A 25 17.33 6.85 3.15
C ASP A 25 16.15 7.75 2.69
N MET A 26 16.19 8.23 1.45
CA MET A 26 15.08 9.02 0.89
C MET A 26 13.84 8.16 0.67
N LYS A 27 14.04 6.91 0.22
CA LYS A 27 12.99 5.92 0.04
C LYS A 27 12.33 5.57 1.38
N TYR A 28 13.13 5.32 2.42
CA TYR A 28 12.60 5.04 3.75
C TYR A 28 11.93 6.25 4.40
N ALA A 29 12.49 7.45 4.24
CA ALA A 29 11.84 8.67 4.71
C ALA A 29 10.49 8.88 4.02
N PHE A 30 10.36 8.52 2.74
CA PHE A 30 9.09 8.54 2.02
C PHE A 30 8.07 7.54 2.58
N THR A 31 8.46 6.28 2.79
CA THR A 31 7.55 5.28 3.38
C THR A 31 7.15 5.60 4.81
N ASN A 32 8.05 6.17 5.60
CA ASN A 32 7.74 6.57 6.98
C ASN A 32 6.69 7.67 7.00
N ARG A 33 6.84 8.72 6.17
CA ARG A 33 5.80 9.75 6.01
C ARG A 33 4.44 9.17 5.63
N MET A 34 4.41 8.22 4.68
CA MET A 34 3.15 7.58 4.31
C MET A 34 2.51 6.83 5.49
N ASN A 35 3.29 6.08 6.27
CA ASN A 35 2.76 5.34 7.42
C ASN A 35 2.37 6.25 8.60
N ASP A 36 3.01 7.41 8.74
CA ASP A 36 2.67 8.41 9.77
C ASP A 36 1.37 9.17 9.43
N ASP A 37 1.19 9.52 8.15
CA ASP A 37 0.07 10.36 7.70
C ASP A 37 -1.17 9.55 7.27
N ILE A 38 -1.00 8.29 6.85
CA ILE A 38 -2.05 7.50 6.22
C ILE A 38 -2.35 6.24 7.01
N ILE A 39 -3.54 6.18 7.61
CA ILE A 39 -4.00 5.04 8.41
C ILE A 39 -4.47 3.86 7.53
N LEU A 40 -5.07 4.16 6.37
CA LEU A 40 -5.69 3.14 5.50
C LEU A 40 -4.67 2.52 4.54
N GLY A 41 -3.81 1.67 5.09
CA GLY A 41 -2.81 0.91 4.35
C GLY A 41 -1.46 0.90 5.06
N ARG A 42 -0.63 -0.08 4.73
CA ARG A 42 0.77 -0.14 5.14
C ARG A 42 1.65 0.01 3.94
N PHE A 43 2.70 0.81 4.06
CA PHE A 43 3.63 1.12 2.99
C PHE A 43 5.02 0.60 3.33
N SER A 44 5.68 -0.04 2.38
CA SER A 44 7.02 -0.58 2.58
C SER A 44 7.82 -0.59 1.28
N ILE A 45 9.14 -0.48 1.42
CA ILE A 45 10.09 -0.74 0.34
C ILE A 45 10.97 -1.90 0.81
N PRO A 46 10.80 -3.11 0.24
CA PRO A 46 11.56 -4.28 0.66
C PRO A 46 13.06 -4.12 0.38
N GLU A 47 13.91 -4.55 1.32
CA GLU A 47 15.38 -4.50 1.15
C GLU A 47 15.85 -5.28 -0.08
N GLN A 48 15.22 -6.42 -0.37
CA GLN A 48 15.59 -7.26 -1.52
C GLN A 48 15.10 -6.66 -2.86
N ARG A 49 14.18 -5.69 -2.84
CA ARG A 49 13.56 -5.03 -3.99
C ARG A 49 13.39 -3.53 -3.71
N PRO A 50 14.50 -2.77 -3.60
CA PRO A 50 14.46 -1.34 -3.25
C PRO A 50 13.91 -0.46 -4.40
N ASP A 51 13.59 -1.07 -5.53
CA ASP A 51 12.90 -0.52 -6.71
C ASP A 51 11.37 -0.60 -6.59
N MET A 52 10.84 -1.20 -5.51
CA MET A 52 9.40 -1.45 -5.35
C MET A 52 8.84 -0.80 -4.09
N LEU A 53 7.83 0.05 -4.27
CA LEU A 53 6.92 0.45 -3.20
C LEU A 53 5.77 -0.55 -3.16
N ILE A 54 5.58 -1.20 -2.02
CA ILE A 54 4.45 -2.08 -1.75
C ILE A 54 3.50 -1.36 -0.81
N ALA A 55 2.23 -1.26 -1.21
CA ALA A 55 1.15 -0.91 -0.31
C ALA A 55 0.22 -2.11 -0.11
N ASP A 56 -0.19 -2.37 1.13
CA ASP A 56 -1.17 -3.40 1.43
C ASP A 56 -2.23 -2.96 2.45
N TYR A 57 -3.41 -3.56 2.34
CA TYR A 57 -4.55 -3.33 3.22
C TYR A 57 -5.26 -4.66 3.49
N TYR A 58 -5.60 -4.90 4.75
CA TYR A 58 -6.31 -6.09 5.20
C TYR A 58 -7.76 -5.73 5.51
N LEU A 59 -8.68 -6.35 4.78
CA LEU A 59 -10.12 -6.24 4.99
C LEU A 59 -10.61 -7.46 5.77
N PRO A 60 -11.07 -7.29 7.02
CA PRO A 60 -11.68 -8.39 7.77
C PRO A 60 -13.02 -8.82 7.16
N PHE A 61 -13.36 -10.09 7.29
CA PHE A 61 -14.68 -10.64 6.98
C PHE A 61 -15.08 -11.65 8.06
N GLU A 62 -16.33 -12.12 8.07
CA GLU A 62 -16.80 -13.10 9.06
C GLU A 62 -17.48 -14.29 8.36
N GLU A 63 -18.80 -14.43 8.48
CA GLU A 63 -19.62 -15.47 7.83
C GLU A 63 -19.73 -15.31 6.30
N GLY A 64 -19.00 -14.37 5.75
CA GLY A 64 -18.98 -14.01 4.34
C GLY A 64 -18.72 -12.52 4.17
N ILE A 65 -18.59 -12.09 2.93
CA ILE A 65 -18.52 -10.67 2.59
C ILE A 65 -19.24 -10.44 1.26
N PRO A 66 -20.17 -9.47 1.18
CA PRO A 66 -20.79 -9.12 -0.08
C PRO A 66 -19.77 -8.66 -1.11
N ALA A 67 -19.91 -9.10 -2.36
CA ALA A 67 -18.97 -8.76 -3.44
C ALA A 67 -18.80 -7.24 -3.61
N PHE A 68 -19.87 -6.46 -3.41
CA PHE A 68 -19.79 -5.00 -3.52
C PHE A 68 -18.90 -4.37 -2.43
N GLN A 69 -18.81 -4.96 -1.23
CA GLN A 69 -17.93 -4.45 -0.17
C GLN A 69 -16.47 -4.67 -0.52
N ILE A 70 -16.12 -5.81 -1.12
CA ILE A 70 -14.76 -6.08 -1.62
C ILE A 70 -14.36 -5.03 -2.66
N VAL A 71 -15.25 -4.78 -3.65
CA VAL A 71 -14.99 -3.81 -4.71
C VAL A 71 -14.86 -2.39 -4.15
N SER A 72 -15.74 -1.99 -3.24
CA SER A 72 -15.69 -0.68 -2.58
C SER A 72 -14.41 -0.49 -1.77
N ALA A 73 -14.02 -1.50 -0.99
CA ALA A 73 -12.77 -1.48 -0.21
C ALA A 73 -11.54 -1.40 -1.11
N LEU A 74 -11.50 -2.16 -2.21
CA LEU A 74 -10.42 -2.09 -3.19
C LEU A 74 -10.31 -0.70 -3.83
N ARG A 75 -11.45 -0.11 -4.25
CA ARG A 75 -11.47 1.24 -4.84
C ARG A 75 -11.01 2.30 -3.84
N LEU A 76 -11.46 2.21 -2.59
CA LEU A 76 -11.02 3.11 -1.53
C LEU A 76 -9.51 2.98 -1.30
N PHE A 77 -9.01 1.75 -1.16
CA PHE A 77 -7.60 1.47 -0.98
C PHE A 77 -6.73 2.05 -2.11
N VAL A 78 -7.08 1.78 -3.38
CA VAL A 78 -6.34 2.33 -4.53
C VAL A 78 -6.35 3.86 -4.52
N ARG A 79 -7.50 4.49 -4.21
CA ARG A 79 -7.60 5.94 -4.12
C ARG A 79 -6.70 6.51 -3.02
N VAL A 80 -6.70 5.89 -1.84
CA VAL A 80 -5.86 6.30 -0.72
C VAL A 80 -4.38 6.17 -1.06
N VAL A 81 -3.95 5.05 -1.66
CA VAL A 81 -2.55 4.86 -2.07
C VAL A 81 -2.10 5.93 -3.07
N LEU A 82 -2.91 6.23 -4.07
CA LEU A 82 -2.60 7.29 -5.04
C LEU A 82 -2.51 8.68 -4.38
N SER A 83 -3.42 8.98 -3.45
CA SER A 83 -3.37 10.23 -2.67
C SER A 83 -2.14 10.29 -1.76
N ALA A 84 -1.79 9.18 -1.11
CA ALA A 84 -0.60 9.07 -0.27
C ALA A 84 0.68 9.36 -1.05
N ILE A 85 0.84 8.75 -2.24
CA ILE A 85 1.97 9.01 -3.14
C ILE A 85 2.05 10.50 -3.46
N ARG A 86 0.95 11.10 -3.95
CA ARG A 86 0.92 12.53 -4.32
C ARG A 86 1.23 13.46 -3.16
N GLN A 87 0.83 13.12 -1.94
CA GLN A 87 1.04 13.94 -0.75
C GLN A 87 2.47 13.79 -0.19
N CYS A 88 3.01 12.57 -0.20
CA CYS A 88 4.23 12.23 0.53
C CYS A 88 5.49 12.20 -0.35
N ASP A 89 5.34 12.07 -1.67
CA ASP A 89 6.44 11.98 -2.62
C ASP A 89 7.01 13.35 -2.99
N LYS A 90 7.78 13.92 -2.08
CA LYS A 90 8.42 15.23 -2.24
C LYS A 90 9.63 15.22 -3.17
N ASN A 91 10.14 14.04 -3.52
CA ASN A 91 11.38 13.88 -4.28
C ASN A 91 11.17 13.21 -5.64
N ASP A 92 9.91 13.06 -6.09
CA ASP A 92 9.56 12.42 -7.35
C ASP A 92 10.17 11.02 -7.46
N LEU A 93 9.91 10.18 -6.44
CA LEU A 93 10.46 8.84 -6.31
C LEU A 93 9.65 7.80 -7.08
N VAL A 94 8.34 7.96 -7.16
CA VAL A 94 7.41 7.00 -7.79
C VAL A 94 7.20 7.35 -9.26
N SER A 95 7.40 6.36 -10.14
CA SER A 95 7.26 6.48 -11.60
C SER A 95 6.05 5.74 -12.13
#